data_AF-A0A9D1C1H4-F1
#
_entry.id   AF-A0A9D1C1H4-F1
#
_cell.length_a   1.000
_cell.length_b   1.000
_cell.length_c   1.000
_cell.angle_alpha   90.00
_cell.angle_beta   90.00
_cell.angle_gamma   90.00
#
_symmetry.space_group_name_H-M   'P 1'
#
loop_
_entity.id
_entity.type
_entity.pdbx_description
1 polymer ?
#
loop_
_entity_poly.entity_id
_entity_poly.type
_entity_poly.pdbx_seq_one_letter_code
_entity_poly.pdbx_strand_id
1 'polypeptide(L)'
;MLQRFYHPILILPLVLMLSGCFTPSTIRYDESLVQNLNQVSVETFTFFASIEEGTKPEAFTNRKQSYFKLLGQYEGLEIQASSRPYTLPIASDSSSSAPTNSQPPSVTALQHIYETLSNMKLTDQQQGLTKTEVAVYKLQTRTYLDQTITFEQHLKPY
;
A
#
# COMPACT_ATOMS: atom_id res chain seq x y z
N MET A 1 -31.01 -61.72 1.47
CA MET A 1 -31.69 -60.45 1.12
C MET A 1 -31.15 -59.28 1.97
N LEU A 2 -29.83 -59.03 2.01
CA LEU A 2 -29.27 -57.98 2.91
C LEU A 2 -27.99 -57.31 2.38
N GLN A 3 -27.82 -57.20 1.05
CA GLN A 3 -26.59 -56.63 0.47
C GLN A 3 -26.80 -55.38 -0.41
N ARG A 4 -28.04 -54.88 -0.56
CA ARG A 4 -28.37 -53.79 -1.50
C ARG A 4 -28.51 -52.39 -0.88
N PHE A 5 -28.36 -52.23 0.44
CA PHE A 5 -28.66 -50.97 1.13
C PHE A 5 -27.43 -50.17 1.63
N TYR A 6 -26.21 -50.68 1.47
CA TYR A 6 -25.01 -50.03 2.04
C TYR A 6 -24.35 -48.98 1.13
N HIS A 7 -24.73 -48.88 -0.14
CA HIS A 7 -24.08 -47.96 -1.09
C HIS A 7 -24.43 -46.46 -0.94
N PRO A 8 -25.65 -46.01 -0.58
CA PRO A 8 -25.90 -44.58 -0.47
C PRO A 8 -25.43 -43.97 0.87
N ILE A 9 -25.13 -44.81 1.88
CA ILE A 9 -24.77 -44.36 3.24
C ILE A 9 -23.26 -44.04 3.37
N LEU A 10 -22.41 -44.63 2.53
CA LEU A 10 -20.96 -44.41 2.58
C LEU A 10 -20.48 -43.17 1.82
N ILE A 11 -21.36 -42.52 1.03
CA ILE A 11 -21.01 -41.33 0.23
C ILE A 11 -21.20 -40.04 1.04
N LEU A 12 -22.08 -40.05 2.05
CA LEU A 12 -22.40 -38.88 2.88
C LEU A 12 -21.23 -38.34 3.73
N PRO A 13 -20.38 -39.16 4.39
CA PRO A 13 -19.28 -38.63 5.19
C PRO A 13 -18.10 -38.09 4.34
N LEU A 14 -18.03 -38.45 3.05
CA LEU A 14 -16.96 -38.00 2.15
C LEU A 14 -17.20 -36.56 1.65
N VAL A 15 -18.46 -36.14 1.49
CA VAL A 15 -18.83 -34.79 1.04
C VAL A 15 -18.65 -33.74 2.15
N LEU A 16 -18.77 -34.14 3.43
CA LEU A 16 -18.60 -33.26 4.59
C LEU A 16 -17.13 -32.90 4.91
N MET A 17 -16.16 -33.64 4.36
CA MET A 17 -14.72 -33.37 4.54
C MET A 17 -14.15 -32.37 3.53
N LEU A 18 -14.97 -31.90 2.56
CA LEU A 18 -14.59 -30.94 1.51
C LEU A 18 -14.98 -29.48 1.83
N SER A 19 -15.52 -29.19 3.03
CA SER A 19 -15.65 -27.80 3.50
C SER A 19 -14.26 -27.26 3.81
N GLY A 20 -13.62 -26.74 2.76
CA GLY A 20 -12.25 -26.23 2.76
C GLY A 20 -12.03 -25.22 3.88
N CYS A 21 -10.85 -25.33 4.48
CA CYS A 21 -10.32 -24.31 5.38
C CYS A 21 -10.16 -23.01 4.58
N PHE A 22 -11.12 -22.10 4.70
CA PHE A 22 -10.98 -20.75 4.18
C PHE A 22 -9.89 -20.08 5.04
N THR A 23 -8.67 -20.00 4.52
CA THR A 23 -7.61 -19.22 5.15
C THR A 23 -7.80 -17.78 4.69
N PRO A 24 -8.44 -16.89 5.47
CA PRO A 24 -8.56 -15.49 5.08
C PRO A 24 -7.17 -14.90 4.83
N SER A 25 -7.06 -14.03 3.83
CA SER A 25 -5.87 -13.18 3.68
C SER A 25 -5.60 -12.51 5.02
N THR A 26 -4.36 -12.59 5.48
CA THR A 26 -3.99 -12.25 6.85
C THR A 26 -4.11 -10.75 7.15
N ILE A 27 -4.10 -9.91 6.11
CA ILE A 27 -4.46 -8.48 6.19
C ILE A 27 -5.92 -8.31 5.77
N ARG A 28 -6.69 -7.59 6.60
CA ARG A 28 -8.05 -7.19 6.27
C ARG A 28 -8.05 -5.97 5.35
N TYR A 29 -8.92 -6.00 4.34
CA TYR A 29 -9.24 -4.83 3.52
C TYR A 29 -9.74 -3.67 4.40
N ASP A 30 -9.23 -2.47 4.12
CA ASP A 30 -9.68 -1.23 4.74
C ASP A 30 -10.08 -0.26 3.62
N GLU A 31 -11.39 -0.07 3.46
CA GLU A 31 -11.94 0.81 2.44
C GLU A 31 -11.54 2.27 2.66
N SER A 32 -11.45 2.71 3.91
CA SER A 32 -11.08 4.09 4.24
C SER A 32 -9.63 4.39 3.85
N LEU A 33 -8.73 3.41 4.02
CA LEU A 33 -7.34 3.52 3.58
C LEU A 33 -7.27 3.70 2.06
N VAL A 34 -8.02 2.91 1.28
CA VAL A 34 -8.05 3.03 -0.19
C VAL A 34 -8.65 4.35 -0.64
N GLN A 35 -9.74 4.81 -0.02
CA GLN A 35 -10.36 6.09 -0.33
C GLN A 35 -9.40 7.26 -0.04
N ASN A 36 -8.75 7.25 1.12
CA ASN A 36 -7.77 8.27 1.50
C ASN A 36 -6.54 8.23 0.58
N LEU A 37 -6.05 7.05 0.20
CA LEU A 37 -4.97 6.90 -0.80
C LEU A 37 -5.34 7.55 -2.13
N ASN A 38 -6.54 7.30 -2.64
CA ASN A 38 -7.01 7.91 -3.88
C ASN A 38 -7.09 9.43 -3.76
N GLN A 39 -7.64 9.94 -2.66
CA GLN A 39 -7.72 11.38 -2.43
C GLN A 39 -6.33 12.02 -2.38
N VAL A 40 -5.42 11.50 -1.56
CA VAL A 40 -4.07 12.04 -1.40
C VAL A 40 -3.27 11.92 -2.70
N SER A 41 -3.52 10.89 -3.52
CA SER A 41 -2.92 10.75 -4.85
C SER A 41 -3.35 11.91 -5.77
N VAL A 42 -4.64 12.22 -5.83
CA VAL A 42 -5.15 13.35 -6.62
C VAL A 42 -4.53 14.67 -6.16
N GLU A 43 -4.47 14.90 -4.85
CA GLU A 43 -3.84 16.11 -4.29
C GLU A 43 -2.34 16.18 -4.63
N THR A 44 -1.64 15.05 -4.58
CA THR A 44 -0.21 14.94 -4.91
C THR A 44 0.04 15.28 -6.38
N PHE A 45 -0.74 14.72 -7.30
CA PHE A 45 -0.57 15.02 -8.73
C PHE A 45 -1.03 16.42 -9.11
N THR A 46 -2.00 16.98 -8.39
CA THR A 46 -2.37 18.39 -8.51
C THR A 46 -1.20 19.29 -8.08
N PHE A 47 -0.51 18.93 -6.99
CA PHE A 47 0.69 19.64 -6.56
C PHE A 47 1.81 19.54 -7.60
N PHE A 48 2.09 18.35 -8.14
CA PHE A 48 3.05 18.19 -9.23
C PHE A 48 2.71 19.03 -10.46
N ALA A 49 1.44 19.09 -10.86
CA ALA A 49 1.00 19.93 -11.96
C ALA A 49 1.25 21.43 -11.68
N SER A 50 1.07 21.87 -10.43
CA SER A 50 1.31 23.27 -10.05
C SER A 50 2.78 23.69 -10.13
N ILE A 51 3.71 22.73 -10.12
CA ILE A 51 5.16 22.96 -10.16
C ILE A 51 5.83 22.37 -11.41
N GLU A 52 5.05 21.91 -12.41
CA GLU A 52 5.55 21.15 -13.57
C GLU A 52 6.63 21.90 -14.37
N GLU A 53 6.53 23.23 -14.40
CA GLU A 53 7.47 24.11 -15.08
C GLU A 53 8.76 24.38 -14.28
N GLY A 54 8.91 23.73 -13.13
CA GLY A 54 9.97 23.98 -12.16
C GLY A 54 9.60 25.08 -11.16
N THR A 55 10.51 25.33 -10.24
CA THR A 55 10.32 26.29 -9.16
C THR A 55 11.57 27.12 -8.93
N LYS A 56 11.41 28.20 -8.17
CA LYS A 56 12.53 29.00 -7.67
C LYS A 56 12.57 28.96 -6.14
N PRO A 57 13.76 28.98 -5.53
CA PRO A 57 13.90 28.86 -4.07
C PRO A 57 13.25 30.03 -3.33
N GLU A 58 13.26 31.24 -3.91
CA GLU A 58 12.66 32.43 -3.27
C GLU A 58 11.13 32.31 -3.13
N ALA A 59 10.50 31.50 -3.96
CA ALA A 59 9.07 31.24 -3.93
C ALA A 59 8.70 30.01 -3.07
N PHE A 60 9.65 29.37 -2.37
CA PHE A 60 9.39 28.16 -1.58
C PHE A 60 8.30 28.34 -0.53
N THR A 61 8.24 29.52 0.11
CA THR A 61 7.22 29.82 1.14
C THR A 61 5.79 29.62 0.64
N ASN A 62 5.54 29.82 -0.66
CA ASN A 62 4.22 29.62 -1.27
C ASN A 62 3.82 28.13 -1.35
N ARG A 63 4.79 27.22 -1.34
CA ARG A 63 4.59 25.76 -1.48
C ARG A 63 4.81 25.00 -0.18
N LYS A 64 5.45 25.63 0.82
CA LYS A 64 5.79 25.03 2.11
C LYS A 64 4.60 24.33 2.77
N GLN A 65 3.44 24.97 2.77
CA GLN A 65 2.23 24.40 3.35
C GLN A 65 1.75 23.16 2.59
N SER A 66 1.83 23.16 1.25
CA SER A 66 1.48 22.00 0.42
C SER A 66 2.38 20.81 0.73
N TYR A 67 3.70 21.02 0.86
CA TYR A 67 4.62 19.95 1.27
C TYR A 67 4.26 19.37 2.63
N PHE A 68 4.02 20.22 3.63
CA PHE A 68 3.69 19.74 4.98
C PHE A 68 2.38 18.98 5.02
N LYS A 69 1.38 19.43 4.25
CA LYS A 69 0.11 18.72 4.11
C LYS A 69 0.33 17.32 3.53
N LEU A 70 1.02 17.23 2.38
CA LEU A 70 1.26 15.95 1.70
C LEU A 70 2.10 15.01 2.57
N LEU A 71 3.18 15.49 3.19
CA LEU A 71 4.01 14.68 4.08
C LEU A 71 3.21 14.11 5.26
N GLY A 72 2.41 14.94 5.93
CA GLY A 72 1.57 14.48 7.04
C GLY A 72 0.47 13.51 6.60
N GLN A 73 -0.08 13.68 5.40
CA GLN A 73 -1.04 12.72 4.83
C GLN A 73 -0.39 11.35 4.58
N TYR A 74 0.79 11.30 3.97
CA TYR A 74 1.48 10.04 3.71
C TYR A 74 1.97 9.35 4.98
N GLU A 75 2.48 10.10 5.96
CA GLU A 75 2.83 9.56 7.28
C GLU A 75 1.60 8.98 8.00
N GLY A 76 0.46 9.68 7.96
CA GLY A 76 -0.80 9.17 8.52
C GLY A 76 -1.29 7.89 7.84
N LEU A 77 -1.19 7.83 6.50
CA LEU A 77 -1.53 6.64 5.73
C LEU A 77 -0.61 5.46 6.06
N GLU A 78 0.69 5.69 6.25
CA GLU A 78 1.65 4.67 6.68
C GLU A 78 1.30 4.12 8.06
N ILE A 79 1.01 4.99 9.03
CA ILE A 79 0.58 4.58 10.38
C ILE A 79 -0.69 3.73 10.29
N GLN A 80 -1.69 4.17 9.51
CA GLN A 80 -2.92 3.41 9.32
C GLN A 80 -2.62 2.03 8.71
N ALA A 81 -1.83 1.97 7.63
CA ALA A 81 -1.50 0.73 6.94
C ALA A 81 -0.71 -0.25 7.83
N SER A 82 0.25 0.26 8.62
CA SER A 82 1.14 -0.51 9.49
C SER A 82 0.48 -0.96 10.81
N SER A 83 -0.57 -0.28 11.25
CA SER A 83 -1.33 -0.65 12.46
C SER A 83 -2.17 -1.93 12.29
N ARG A 84 -2.33 -2.41 11.05
CA ARG A 84 -3.14 -3.59 10.76
C ARG A 84 -2.39 -4.87 11.15
N PRO A 85 -3.08 -5.89 11.69
CA PRO A 85 -2.48 -7.19 11.90
C PRO A 85 -1.96 -7.76 10.58
N TYR A 86 -0.68 -8.13 10.56
CA TYR A 86 -0.06 -8.81 9.43
C TYR A 86 0.64 -10.06 9.94
N THR A 87 0.17 -11.22 9.49
CA THR A 87 0.88 -12.47 9.67
C THR A 87 1.37 -12.93 8.31
N LEU A 88 2.67 -13.18 8.20
CA LEU A 88 3.21 -13.85 7.03
C LEU A 88 2.50 -15.21 6.87
N PRO A 89 2.20 -15.65 5.64
CA PRO A 89 1.89 -17.05 5.42
C PRO A 89 3.07 -17.87 5.97
N ILE A 90 2.80 -18.77 6.91
CA ILE A 90 3.83 -19.65 7.48
C ILE A 90 4.36 -20.48 6.32
N ALA A 91 5.51 -20.09 5.77
CA ALA A 91 6.21 -20.91 4.79
C ALA A 91 6.51 -22.24 5.47
N SER A 92 6.01 -23.32 4.89
CA SER A 92 6.23 -24.68 5.38
C SER A 92 7.64 -25.14 4.99
N ASP A 93 8.66 -24.39 5.37
CA ASP A 93 10.06 -24.81 5.23
C ASP A 93 10.76 -24.69 6.58
N SER A 94 11.04 -25.86 7.14
CA SER A 94 11.81 -26.08 8.35
C SER A 94 13.29 -25.77 8.15
N SER A 95 13.61 -24.52 7.81
CA SER A 95 14.96 -23.97 7.89
C SER A 95 14.92 -22.45 7.85
N SER A 96 15.57 -21.84 8.84
CA SER A 96 15.98 -20.43 8.95
C SER A 96 14.97 -19.43 9.56
N SER A 97 15.44 -18.80 10.64
CA SER A 97 15.07 -17.50 11.23
C SER A 97 13.58 -17.15 11.41
N ALA A 98 13.22 -16.84 12.65
CA ALA A 98 11.98 -16.17 13.04
C ALA A 98 11.56 -15.09 12.00
N PRO A 99 10.25 -14.93 11.73
CA PRO A 99 9.77 -13.98 10.75
C PRO A 99 10.35 -12.62 11.09
N THR A 100 11.28 -12.15 10.26
CA THR A 100 11.79 -10.79 10.33
C THR A 100 10.57 -9.89 10.22
N ASN A 101 10.49 -8.84 11.05
CA ASN A 101 9.49 -7.78 11.02
C ASN A 101 9.16 -7.37 9.58
N SER A 102 8.23 -8.07 8.95
CA SER A 102 7.88 -7.88 7.56
C SER A 102 6.62 -7.05 7.62
N GLN A 103 6.69 -5.83 7.13
CA GLN A 103 5.51 -4.99 6.98
C GLN A 103 4.83 -5.35 5.65
N PRO A 104 3.52 -5.06 5.50
CA PRO A 104 2.87 -5.13 4.19
C PRO A 104 3.65 -4.31 3.15
N PRO A 105 3.78 -4.78 1.90
CA PRO A 105 4.46 -4.03 0.82
C PRO A 105 3.96 -2.58 0.64
N SER A 106 2.68 -2.32 0.91
CA SER A 106 2.11 -0.98 0.88
C SER A 106 2.69 -0.03 1.93
N VAL A 107 3.10 -0.53 3.10
CA VAL A 107 3.77 0.28 4.13
C VAL A 107 5.13 0.75 3.62
N THR A 108 5.93 -0.14 3.04
CA THR A 108 7.23 0.21 2.47
C THR A 108 7.09 1.20 1.30
N ALA A 109 6.10 0.99 0.43
CA ALA A 109 5.84 1.93 -0.66
C ALA A 109 5.38 3.31 -0.15
N LEU A 110 4.56 3.37 0.91
CA LEU A 110 4.19 4.64 1.57
C LEU A 110 5.39 5.38 2.16
N GLN A 111 6.30 4.67 2.81
CA GLN A 111 7.56 5.23 3.32
C GLN A 111 8.39 5.84 2.18
N HIS A 112 8.53 5.15 1.05
CA HIS A 112 9.27 5.68 -0.08
C HIS A 112 8.62 6.91 -0.73
N ILE A 113 7.28 7.02 -0.72
CA ILE A 113 6.60 8.25 -1.15
C ILE A 113 6.96 9.41 -0.20
N TYR A 114 6.88 9.18 1.10
CA TYR A 114 7.24 10.17 2.11
C TYR A 114 8.70 10.64 1.94
N GLU A 115 9.65 9.72 1.79
CA GLU A 115 11.06 10.01 1.54
C GLU A 115 11.26 10.82 0.26
N THR A 116 10.60 10.42 -0.83
CA THR A 116 10.65 11.10 -2.13
C THR A 116 10.18 12.56 -1.99
N LEU A 117 9.03 12.79 -1.37
CA LEU A 117 8.48 14.13 -1.18
C LEU A 117 9.29 14.97 -0.19
N SER A 118 9.87 14.34 0.83
CA SER A 118 10.72 15.01 1.82
C SER A 118 12.02 15.49 1.18
N ASN A 119 12.65 14.64 0.37
CA ASN A 119 13.83 15.00 -0.42
C ASN A 119 13.51 16.09 -1.43
N MET A 120 12.38 15.99 -2.14
CA MET A 120 11.93 17.03 -3.06
C MET A 120 11.74 18.38 -2.36
N LYS A 121 11.11 18.40 -1.18
CA LYS A 121 10.97 19.60 -0.36
C LYS A 121 12.33 20.22 -0.02
N LEU A 122 13.29 19.40 0.40
CA LEU A 122 14.63 19.86 0.75
C LEU A 122 15.35 20.47 -0.47
N THR A 123 15.28 19.81 -1.63
CA THR A 123 15.85 20.34 -2.89
C THR A 123 15.18 21.67 -3.27
N ASP A 124 13.84 21.73 -3.27
CA ASP A 124 13.07 22.94 -3.59
C ASP A 124 13.41 24.11 -2.66
N GLN A 125 13.56 23.83 -1.37
CA GLN A 125 13.95 24.83 -0.37
C GLN A 125 15.38 25.36 -0.59
N GLN A 126 16.31 24.50 -1.00
CA GLN A 126 17.72 24.86 -1.13
C GLN A 126 18.01 25.59 -2.44
N GLN A 127 17.48 25.11 -3.56
CA GLN A 127 17.83 25.60 -4.89
C GLN A 127 16.64 25.75 -5.85
N GLY A 128 15.42 25.47 -5.40
CA GLY A 128 14.28 25.26 -6.29
C GLY A 128 14.35 23.90 -6.98
N LEU A 129 13.48 23.69 -7.95
CA LEU A 129 13.39 22.46 -8.74
C LEU A 129 13.44 22.82 -10.22
N THR A 130 14.26 22.11 -10.96
CA THR A 130 14.20 22.08 -12.42
C THR A 130 12.99 21.24 -12.88
N LYS A 131 12.53 21.48 -14.11
CA LYS A 131 11.48 20.66 -14.75
C LYS A 131 11.79 19.17 -14.70
N THR A 132 13.06 18.81 -14.95
CA THR A 132 13.51 17.42 -14.94
C THR A 132 13.45 16.82 -13.55
N GLU A 133 13.88 17.54 -12.51
CA GLU A 133 13.76 17.07 -11.12
C GLU A 133 12.29 16.86 -10.73
N VAL A 134 11.40 17.79 -11.08
CA VAL A 134 9.96 17.63 -10.86
C VAL A 134 9.44 16.37 -11.56
N ALA A 135 9.83 16.13 -12.81
CA ALA A 135 9.41 14.94 -13.55
C ALA A 135 9.93 13.64 -12.92
N VAL A 136 11.17 13.62 -12.42
CA VAL A 136 11.75 12.46 -11.73
C VAL A 136 11.02 12.17 -10.43
N TYR A 137 10.81 13.17 -9.58
CA TYR A 137 10.06 13.01 -8.34
C TYR A 137 8.62 12.56 -8.60
N LYS A 138 7.95 13.14 -9.61
CA LYS A 138 6.61 12.71 -10.05
C LYS A 138 6.57 11.25 -10.47
N LEU A 139 7.57 10.78 -11.22
CA LEU A 139 7.67 9.39 -11.65
C LEU A 139 7.90 8.43 -10.47
N GLN A 140 8.81 8.77 -9.57
CA GLN A 140 9.08 7.99 -8.36
C GLN A 140 7.83 7.89 -7.47
N THR A 141 7.20 9.02 -7.15
CA THR A 141 5.96 9.04 -6.37
C THR A 141 4.85 8.23 -7.02
N ARG A 142 4.67 8.35 -8.35
CA ARG A 142 3.69 7.53 -9.09
C ARG A 142 3.95 6.03 -8.94
N THR A 143 5.22 5.62 -9.04
CA THR A 143 5.59 4.20 -9.00
C THR A 143 5.21 3.58 -7.66
N TYR A 144 5.54 4.26 -6.56
CA TYR A 144 5.19 3.78 -5.23
C TYR A 144 3.68 3.89 -4.93
N LEU A 145 3.00 4.93 -5.46
CA LEU A 145 1.53 5.02 -5.38
C LEU A 145 0.86 3.84 -6.09
N ASP A 146 1.29 3.51 -7.30
CA ASP A 146 0.76 2.38 -8.07
C ASP A 146 0.96 1.06 -7.31
N GLN A 147 2.14 0.86 -6.68
CA GLN A 147 2.42 -0.31 -5.84
C GLN A 147 1.48 -0.39 -4.63
N THR A 148 1.35 0.70 -3.87
CA THR A 148 0.48 0.75 -2.69
C THR A 148 -0.98 0.55 -3.07
N ILE A 149 -1.51 1.28 -4.05
CA ILE A 149 -2.92 1.19 -4.45
C ILE A 149 -3.24 -0.21 -4.98
N THR A 150 -2.37 -0.78 -5.82
CA THR A 150 -2.57 -2.14 -6.36
C THR A 150 -2.64 -3.16 -5.23
N PHE A 151 -1.73 -3.07 -4.25
CA PHE A 151 -1.73 -3.97 -3.10
C PHE A 151 -3.01 -3.83 -2.26
N GLU A 152 -3.38 -2.60 -1.88
CA GLU A 152 -4.55 -2.37 -1.03
C GLU A 152 -5.87 -2.75 -1.73
N GLN A 153 -5.97 -2.54 -3.04
CA GLN A 153 -7.13 -2.97 -3.81
C GLN A 153 -7.20 -4.50 -3.94
N HIS A 154 -6.07 -5.19 -4.00
CA HIS A 154 -6.02 -6.65 -4.07
C HIS A 154 -6.59 -7.32 -2.80
N LEU A 155 -6.60 -6.62 -1.67
CA LEU A 155 -7.18 -7.13 -0.42
C LEU A 155 -8.72 -7.15 -0.43
N LYS A 156 -9.37 -6.46 -1.38
CA LYS A 156 -10.83 -6.35 -1.43
C LYS A 156 -11.49 -7.73 -1.60
N PRO A 157 -12.43 -8.13 -0.71
CA PRO A 157 -13.14 -9.39 -0.86
C PRO A 157 -14.07 -9.36 -2.09
N TYR A 158 -14.19 -10.51 -2.77
CA TYR A 158 -15.09 -10.73 -3.91
C TYR A 158 -16.54 -10.93 -3.46
#